data_AF-A0A0M3AGS9-F1
#
_entry.id   AF-A0A0M3AGS9-F1
#
_cell.length_a   1.000
_cell.length_b   1.000
_cell.length_c   1.000
_cell.angle_alpha   90.00
_cell.angle_beta   90.00
_cell.angle_gamma   90.00
#
_symmetry.space_group_name_H-M   'P 1'
#
loop_
_entity.id
_entity.type
_entity.pdbx_description
1 polymer ?
#
loop_
_entity_poly.entity_id
_entity_poly.type
_entity_poly.pdbx_seq_one_letter_code
_entity_poly.pdbx_strand_id
1 'polypeptide(L)'
;LVKQAGADDEIPLPFAGLARLHALLHADPLFAPLERAVQIRSLGNRAVAIEQAAPRTPLWAVDASLGRLLAACGAWQLALPCPGAVTAETLQPQLWPGERAIVSARTLHASATRLAELVAKARRRAALMREQLGHLRSSARAPQVWILLAGFAPLGLDQMTSAFGISRRGTYAIGDALVTAGLARRASIKGKVLLVAEAPRRDRLSAPLDHALALPHPALTEFDAAMGEIDRLLAGSSGHP
;
A
#
# COMPACT_ATOMS: atom_id res chain seq x y z
N LEU A 1 3.49 -45.22 18.12
CA LEU A 1 3.33 -44.39 16.91
C LEU A 1 3.14 -42.92 17.33
N VAL A 2 3.95 -42.35 18.23
CA VAL A 2 5.32 -41.81 18.04
C VAL A 2 5.45 -40.95 16.78
N LYS A 3 5.37 -39.63 17.00
CA LYS A 3 6.05 -38.53 16.30
C LYS A 3 6.28 -38.70 14.78
N GLN A 4 5.41 -38.09 13.98
CA GLN A 4 5.74 -37.50 12.69
C GLN A 4 5.36 -36.00 12.80
N ALA A 5 6.31 -35.12 13.09
CA ALA A 5 7.21 -34.46 12.13
C ALA A 5 6.54 -33.22 11.49
N GLY A 6 6.83 -32.03 12.06
CA GLY A 6 6.82 -30.78 11.27
C GLY A 6 6.08 -29.55 11.81
N ALA A 7 5.53 -29.52 13.03
CA ALA A 7 4.62 -28.43 13.44
C ALA A 7 5.17 -27.44 14.50
N ASP A 8 6.49 -27.39 14.75
CA ASP A 8 7.08 -26.44 15.72
C ASP A 8 7.68 -25.17 15.08
N ASP A 9 7.73 -25.10 13.74
CA ASP A 9 8.22 -23.93 12.99
C ASP A 9 7.11 -23.19 12.23
N GLU A 10 5.84 -23.48 12.51
CA GLU A 10 4.74 -22.82 11.83
C GLU A 10 4.50 -21.44 12.47
N ILE A 11 4.74 -20.37 11.70
CA ILE A 11 4.54 -19.00 12.15
C ILE A 11 3.08 -18.85 12.61
N PRO A 12 2.82 -18.48 13.88
CA PRO A 12 1.47 -18.42 14.40
C PRO A 12 0.63 -17.42 13.62
N LEU A 13 -0.54 -17.87 13.16
CA LEU A 13 -1.46 -17.04 12.39
C LEU A 13 -2.16 -16.02 13.31
N PRO A 14 -2.25 -14.74 12.91
CA PRO A 14 -2.74 -13.67 13.79
C PRO A 14 -4.27 -13.62 13.94
N PHE A 15 -5.01 -14.58 13.36
CA PHE A 15 -6.47 -14.47 13.18
C PHE A 15 -7.26 -14.39 14.49
N ALA A 16 -6.83 -15.10 15.54
CA ALA A 16 -7.48 -15.00 16.86
C ALA A 16 -7.30 -13.60 17.48
N GLY A 17 -6.10 -13.02 17.36
CA GLY A 17 -5.81 -11.66 17.82
C GLY A 17 -6.62 -10.62 17.04
N LEU A 18 -6.75 -10.80 15.72
CA LEU A 18 -7.56 -9.94 14.86
C LEU A 18 -9.06 -10.03 15.18
N ALA A 19 -9.59 -11.24 15.39
CA ALA A 19 -10.97 -11.43 15.79
C ALA A 19 -11.29 -10.70 17.10
N ARG A 20 -10.38 -10.82 18.10
CA ARG A 20 -10.49 -10.09 19.36
C ARG A 20 -10.42 -8.57 19.17
N LEU A 21 -9.51 -8.09 18.33
CA LEU A 21 -9.41 -6.66 18.00
C LEU A 21 -10.71 -6.15 17.40
N HIS A 22 -11.29 -6.83 16.41
CA HIS A 22 -12.56 -6.41 15.80
C HIS A 22 -13.70 -6.38 16.82
N ALA A 23 -13.78 -7.37 17.72
CA ALA A 23 -14.77 -7.37 18.80
C ALA A 23 -14.61 -6.15 19.73
N LEU A 24 -13.37 -5.78 20.08
CA LEU A 24 -13.09 -4.60 20.90
C LEU A 24 -13.44 -3.30 20.17
N LEU A 25 -13.07 -3.18 18.89
CA LEU A 25 -13.40 -2.01 18.07
C LEU A 25 -14.92 -1.85 17.89
N HIS A 26 -15.65 -2.96 17.81
CA HIS A 26 -17.11 -2.93 17.72
C HIS A 26 -17.77 -2.43 19.01
N ALA A 27 -17.17 -2.72 20.17
CA ALA A 27 -17.67 -2.27 21.48
C ALA A 27 -17.21 -0.85 21.86
N ASP A 28 -16.23 -0.28 21.16
CA ASP A 28 -15.67 1.04 21.47
C ASP A 28 -16.50 2.16 20.80
N PRO A 29 -17.03 3.15 21.53
CA PRO A 29 -17.83 4.23 20.97
C PRO A 29 -17.13 5.08 19.89
N LEU A 30 -15.79 5.13 19.88
CA LEU A 30 -15.01 5.84 18.87
C LEU A 30 -14.87 5.05 17.57
N PHE A 31 -14.97 3.72 17.65
CA PHE A 31 -14.73 2.81 16.53
C PHE A 31 -15.96 2.06 16.03
N ALA A 32 -16.99 1.93 16.87
CA ALA A 32 -18.24 1.29 16.54
C ALA A 32 -18.84 1.93 15.26
N PRO A 33 -19.35 1.13 14.32
CA PRO A 33 -20.01 1.66 13.14
C PRO A 33 -21.20 2.52 13.55
N LEU A 34 -21.11 3.82 13.32
CA LEU A 34 -22.22 4.74 13.56
C LEU A 34 -23.18 4.67 12.38
N GLU A 35 -24.46 4.45 12.65
CA GLU A 35 -25.50 4.52 11.64
C GLU A 35 -25.67 5.95 11.12
N ARG A 36 -26.20 6.10 9.90
CA ARG A 36 -26.56 7.42 9.38
C ARG A 36 -27.70 7.97 10.23
N ALA A 37 -27.43 9.06 10.93
CA ALA A 37 -28.43 9.73 11.76
C ALA A 37 -29.19 10.77 10.91
N VAL A 38 -30.53 10.70 10.94
CA VAL A 38 -31.36 11.80 10.46
C VAL A 38 -31.51 12.79 11.61
N GLN A 39 -30.85 13.95 11.50
CA GLN A 39 -31.04 15.03 12.46
C GLN A 39 -32.14 15.97 11.97
N ILE A 40 -33.18 16.15 12.77
CA ILE A 40 -34.17 17.19 12.53
C ILE A 40 -33.59 18.51 13.03
N ARG A 41 -33.36 19.46 12.11
CA ARG A 41 -32.94 20.81 12.46
C ARG A 41 -34.06 21.80 12.17
N SER A 42 -34.26 22.75 13.08
CA SER A 42 -35.16 23.86 12.83
C SER A 42 -34.45 24.88 11.93
N LEU A 43 -34.99 25.10 10.73
CA LEU A 43 -34.58 26.17 9.84
C LEU A 43 -35.72 27.19 9.76
N GLY A 44 -35.68 28.21 10.61
CA GLY A 44 -36.80 29.15 10.80
C GLY A 44 -38.02 28.45 11.43
N ASN A 45 -39.17 28.52 10.77
CA ASN A 45 -40.43 27.91 11.24
C ASN A 45 -40.66 26.48 10.70
N ARG A 46 -39.66 25.86 10.06
CA ARG A 46 -39.78 24.52 9.47
C ARG A 46 -38.75 23.57 10.08
N ALA A 47 -39.22 22.41 10.52
CA ALA A 47 -38.38 21.28 10.86
C ALA A 47 -37.91 20.61 9.56
N VAL A 48 -36.60 20.58 9.32
CA VAL A 48 -36.00 19.94 8.15
C VAL A 48 -35.21 18.73 8.61
N ALA A 49 -35.54 17.56 8.07
CA ALA A 49 -34.75 16.36 8.25
C ALA A 49 -33.49 16.45 7.40
N ILE A 50 -32.32 16.48 8.04
CA ILE A 50 -31.02 16.49 7.38
C ILE A 50 -30.38 15.12 7.63
N GLU A 51 -30.15 14.36 6.56
CA GLU A 51 -29.35 13.14 6.62
C GLU A 51 -27.90 13.55 6.91
N GLN A 52 -27.39 13.17 8.09
CA GLN A 52 -26.01 13.42 8.44
C GLN A 52 -25.18 12.19 8.09
N ALA A 53 -24.13 12.39 7.30
CA ALA A 53 -23.14 11.34 7.07
C ALA A 53 -22.56 10.88 8.40
N ALA A 54 -22.46 9.57 8.61
CA ALA A 54 -21.86 9.00 9.80
C ALA A 54 -20.44 9.57 10.00
N PRO A 55 -20.03 9.90 11.25
CA PRO A 55 -18.68 10.32 11.53
C PRO A 55 -17.68 9.30 10.99
N ARG A 56 -16.58 9.78 10.39
CA ARG A 56 -15.53 8.89 9.90
C ARG A 56 -14.82 8.25 11.08
N THR A 57 -14.95 6.94 11.21
CA THR A 57 -14.18 6.15 12.17
C THR A 57 -12.67 6.34 11.93
N PRO A 58 -11.86 6.65 12.96
CA PRO A 58 -10.43 6.93 12.80
C PRO A 58 -9.60 5.64 12.64
N LEU A 59 -9.93 4.82 11.65
CA LEU A 59 -9.29 3.50 11.40
C LEU A 59 -7.78 3.60 11.15
N TRP A 60 -7.29 4.75 10.69
CA TRP A 60 -5.86 5.03 10.55
C TRP A 60 -5.08 4.81 11.86
N ALA A 61 -5.70 5.05 13.02
CA ALA A 61 -5.07 4.87 14.32
C ALA A 61 -4.88 3.38 14.65
N VAL A 62 -5.83 2.55 14.22
CA VAL A 62 -5.75 1.09 14.31
C VAL A 62 -4.67 0.60 13.36
N ASP A 63 -4.67 1.03 12.11
CA ASP A 63 -3.65 0.68 11.12
C ASP A 63 -2.23 1.01 11.60
N ALA A 64 -2.03 2.19 12.22
CA ALA A 64 -0.74 2.61 12.78
C ALA A 64 -0.26 1.72 13.93
N SER A 65 -1.18 1.03 14.60
CA SER A 65 -0.92 0.22 15.80
C SER A 65 -0.95 -1.28 15.54
N LEU A 66 -1.57 -1.72 14.44
CA LEU A 66 -1.88 -3.13 14.18
C LEU A 66 -0.63 -4.00 14.12
N GLY A 67 0.48 -3.49 13.56
CA GLY A 67 1.74 -4.23 13.54
C GLY A 67 2.26 -4.63 14.91
N ARG A 68 1.95 -3.87 15.98
CA ARG A 68 2.31 -4.26 17.35
C ARG A 68 1.55 -5.50 17.79
N LEU A 69 0.27 -5.61 17.42
CA LEU A 69 -0.52 -6.81 17.68
C LEU A 69 0.02 -7.99 16.87
N LEU A 70 0.31 -7.80 15.59
CA LEU A 70 0.85 -8.87 14.73
C LEU A 70 2.21 -9.36 15.23
N ALA A 71 3.06 -8.45 15.70
CA ALA A 71 4.34 -8.81 16.31
C ALA A 71 4.17 -9.51 17.66
N ALA A 72 3.27 -9.03 18.52
CA ALA A 72 2.96 -9.67 19.80
C ALA A 72 2.36 -11.07 19.65
N CYS A 73 1.63 -11.32 18.55
CA CYS A 73 1.13 -12.65 18.19
C CYS A 73 2.20 -13.57 17.58
N GLY A 74 3.44 -13.10 17.38
CA GLY A 74 4.52 -13.87 16.73
C GLY A 74 4.39 -13.97 15.22
N ALA A 75 3.36 -13.37 14.61
CA ALA A 75 3.16 -13.42 13.16
C ALA A 75 4.20 -12.58 12.42
N TRP A 76 4.60 -11.44 12.99
CA TRP A 76 5.57 -10.50 12.40
C TRP A 76 6.81 -10.32 13.27
N GLN A 77 7.97 -10.20 12.65
CA GLN A 77 9.23 -9.91 13.38
C GLN A 77 9.33 -8.44 13.81
N LEU A 78 8.75 -7.53 13.03
CA LEU A 78 8.81 -6.09 13.26
C LEU A 78 7.40 -5.50 13.26
N ALA A 79 7.13 -4.61 14.22
CA ALA A 79 5.87 -3.91 14.32
C ALA A 79 5.80 -2.77 13.28
N LEU A 80 5.31 -3.07 12.08
CA LEU A 80 5.09 -2.10 11.01
C LEU A 80 3.63 -1.62 10.96
N PRO A 81 3.36 -0.36 10.61
CA PRO A 81 1.98 0.08 10.38
C PRO A 81 1.36 -0.73 9.23
N CYS A 82 0.06 -1.04 9.35
CA CYS A 82 -0.68 -1.85 8.39
C CYS A 82 -1.79 -1.01 7.73
N PRO A 83 -1.44 -0.03 6.88
CA PRO A 83 -2.44 0.87 6.29
C PRO A 83 -3.47 0.08 5.47
N GLY A 84 -4.75 0.33 5.74
CA GLY A 84 -5.88 -0.30 5.07
C GLY A 84 -6.12 -1.77 5.45
N ALA A 85 -5.47 -2.27 6.50
CA ALA A 85 -5.72 -3.64 6.97
C ALA A 85 -7.07 -3.76 7.71
N VAL A 86 -7.50 -2.70 8.41
CA VAL A 86 -8.83 -2.62 9.01
C VAL A 86 -9.70 -1.68 8.19
N THR A 87 -10.87 -2.17 7.76
CA THR A 87 -11.82 -1.40 6.93
C THR A 87 -13.15 -1.23 7.65
N ALA A 88 -13.92 -0.22 7.25
CA ALA A 88 -15.27 -0.04 7.79
C ALA A 88 -16.17 -1.27 7.55
N GLU A 89 -15.94 -1.99 6.44
CA GLU A 89 -16.58 -3.26 6.12
C GLU A 89 -16.31 -4.32 7.22
N THR A 90 -15.05 -4.49 7.63
CA THR A 90 -14.70 -5.44 8.70
C THR A 90 -15.33 -5.12 10.06
N LEU A 91 -15.90 -3.93 10.24
CA LEU A 91 -16.57 -3.52 11.47
C LEU A 91 -18.11 -3.58 11.40
N GLN A 92 -18.70 -3.78 10.22
CA GLN A 92 -20.17 -3.81 10.06
C GLN A 92 -20.81 -4.85 10.98
N PRO A 93 -21.94 -4.52 11.66
CA PRO A 93 -22.60 -5.45 12.58
C PRO A 93 -23.23 -6.64 11.85
N GLN A 94 -23.62 -6.48 10.58
CA GLN A 94 -24.33 -7.51 9.82
C GLN A 94 -23.42 -8.67 9.37
N LEU A 95 -22.09 -8.47 9.36
CA LEU A 95 -21.15 -9.47 8.88
C LEU A 95 -21.05 -10.66 9.85
N TRP A 96 -21.26 -11.87 9.34
CA TRP A 96 -21.06 -13.09 10.12
C TRP A 96 -19.58 -13.30 10.46
N PRO A 97 -19.25 -14.03 11.54
CA PRO A 97 -17.86 -14.24 11.96
C PRO A 97 -16.96 -14.81 10.85
N GLY A 98 -17.47 -15.77 10.06
CA GLY A 98 -16.73 -16.37 8.95
C GLY A 98 -16.47 -15.39 7.80
N GLU A 99 -17.48 -14.61 7.42
CA GLU A 99 -17.33 -13.56 6.39
C GLU A 99 -16.33 -12.50 6.84
N ARG A 100 -16.38 -12.11 8.12
CA ARG A 100 -15.48 -11.10 8.69
C ARG A 100 -14.04 -11.60 8.64
N ALA A 101 -13.81 -12.87 8.99
CA ALA A 101 -12.49 -13.49 8.89
C ALA A 101 -11.96 -13.46 7.44
N ILE A 102 -12.80 -13.74 6.45
CA ILE A 102 -12.42 -13.68 5.02
C ILE A 102 -12.04 -12.25 4.62
N VAL A 103 -12.86 -11.25 4.94
CA VAL A 103 -12.57 -9.84 4.62
C VAL A 103 -11.28 -9.40 5.31
N SER A 104 -11.12 -9.68 6.61
CA SER A 104 -9.92 -9.34 7.36
C SER A 104 -8.66 -10.01 6.82
N ALA A 105 -8.74 -11.27 6.39
CA ALA A 105 -7.60 -11.96 5.78
C ALA A 105 -7.22 -11.30 4.43
N ARG A 106 -8.21 -10.94 3.61
CA ARG A 106 -7.98 -10.25 2.33
C ARG A 106 -7.38 -8.86 2.51
N THR A 107 -7.91 -8.05 3.42
CA THR A 107 -7.41 -6.69 3.67
C THR A 107 -6.01 -6.72 4.28
N LEU A 108 -5.75 -7.66 5.20
CA LEU A 108 -4.41 -7.87 5.75
C LEU A 108 -3.42 -8.32 4.67
N HIS A 109 -3.81 -9.27 3.81
CA HIS A 109 -2.98 -9.72 2.69
C HIS A 109 -2.64 -8.57 1.73
N ALA A 110 -3.63 -7.75 1.37
CA ALA A 110 -3.42 -6.57 0.53
C ALA A 110 -2.47 -5.56 1.20
N SER A 111 -2.64 -5.31 2.51
CA SER A 111 -1.77 -4.43 3.28
C SER A 111 -0.33 -4.95 3.34
N ALA A 112 -0.13 -6.23 3.64
CA ALA A 112 1.18 -6.88 3.68
C ALA A 112 1.87 -6.85 2.30
N THR A 113 1.14 -7.12 1.23
CA THR A 113 1.65 -7.04 -0.15
C THR A 113 2.12 -5.62 -0.47
N ARG A 114 1.30 -4.62 -0.16
CA ARG A 114 1.66 -3.21 -0.34
C ARG A 114 2.88 -2.81 0.49
N LEU A 115 3.01 -3.30 1.73
CA LEU A 115 4.19 -3.05 2.55
C LEU A 115 5.45 -3.66 1.93
N ALA A 116 5.38 -4.88 1.42
CA ALA A 116 6.49 -5.52 0.72
C ALA A 116 6.93 -4.70 -0.50
N GLU A 117 5.99 -4.19 -1.29
CA GLU A 117 6.26 -3.29 -2.42
C GLU A 117 6.92 -1.98 -1.98
N LEU A 118 6.43 -1.36 -0.89
CA LEU A 118 6.99 -0.15 -0.33
C LEU A 118 8.42 -0.36 0.17
N VAL A 119 8.70 -1.48 0.84
CA VAL A 119 10.04 -1.86 1.29
C VAL A 119 10.96 -2.07 0.09
N ALA A 120 10.51 -2.79 -0.94
CA ALA A 120 11.29 -3.00 -2.16
C ALA A 120 11.59 -1.66 -2.87
N LYS A 121 10.60 -0.76 -2.94
CA LYS A 121 10.76 0.60 -3.48
C LYS A 121 11.74 1.43 -2.65
N ALA A 122 11.67 1.36 -1.32
CA ALA A 122 12.58 2.05 -0.41
C ALA A 122 14.02 1.53 -0.56
N ARG A 123 14.22 0.21 -0.70
CA ARG A 123 15.53 -0.39 -0.96
C ARG A 123 16.15 0.10 -2.27
N ARG A 124 15.40 0.06 -3.37
CA ARG A 124 15.87 0.58 -4.67
C ARG A 124 16.26 2.05 -4.59
N ARG A 125 15.46 2.85 -3.90
CA ARG A 125 15.73 4.26 -3.65
C ARG A 125 17.00 4.46 -2.82
N ALA A 126 17.16 3.75 -1.71
CA ALA A 126 18.35 3.84 -0.87
C ALA A 126 19.64 3.47 -1.65
N ALA A 127 19.57 2.47 -2.54
CA ALA A 127 20.68 2.11 -3.42
C ALA A 127 21.04 3.26 -4.38
N LEU A 128 20.05 3.81 -5.08
CA LEU A 128 20.24 4.94 -5.99
C LEU A 128 20.85 6.16 -5.28
N MET A 129 20.35 6.49 -4.08
CA MET A 129 20.90 7.59 -3.29
C MET A 129 22.36 7.34 -2.91
N ARG A 130 22.71 6.11 -2.53
CA ARG A 130 24.09 5.76 -2.16
C ARG A 130 25.01 5.83 -3.36
N GLU A 131 24.56 5.40 -4.54
CA GLU A 131 25.31 5.52 -5.78
C GLU A 131 25.57 7.00 -6.14
N GLN A 132 24.53 7.82 -6.12
CA GLN A 132 24.61 9.22 -6.59
C GLN A 132 25.21 10.18 -5.57
N LEU A 133 25.01 9.94 -4.27
CA LEU A 133 25.38 10.89 -3.20
C LEU A 133 26.34 10.28 -2.15
N GLY A 134 26.75 9.02 -2.30
CA GLY A 134 27.61 8.34 -1.32
C GLY A 134 29.01 8.94 -1.19
N HIS A 135 29.46 9.69 -2.19
CA HIS A 135 30.73 10.42 -2.17
C HIS A 135 30.67 11.70 -1.32
N LEU A 136 29.47 12.16 -0.92
CA LEU A 136 29.33 13.35 -0.08
C LEU A 136 29.74 13.07 1.36
N ARG A 137 30.25 14.10 2.03
CA ARG A 137 30.54 14.06 3.47
C ARG A 137 29.29 13.70 4.28
N SER A 138 29.47 13.07 5.44
CA SER A 138 28.38 12.69 6.35
C SER A 138 27.51 13.86 6.82
N SER A 139 28.06 15.08 6.85
CA SER A 139 27.33 16.32 7.18
C SER A 139 26.57 16.95 6.01
N ALA A 140 26.57 16.33 4.82
CA ALA A 140 25.79 16.80 3.69
C ALA A 140 24.28 16.63 3.94
N ARG A 141 23.51 17.68 3.65
CA ARG A 141 22.05 17.69 3.82
C ARG A 141 21.29 17.16 2.58
N ALA A 142 21.96 17.04 1.43
CA ALA A 142 21.34 16.57 0.20
C ALA A 142 20.69 15.17 0.31
N PRO A 143 21.31 14.16 0.97
CA PRO A 143 20.65 12.87 1.19
C PRO A 143 19.35 12.99 2.02
N GLN A 144 19.35 13.82 3.05
CA GLN A 144 18.18 14.02 3.93
C GLN A 144 17.03 14.71 3.19
N VAL A 145 17.36 15.75 2.40
CA VAL A 145 16.39 16.43 1.52
C VAL A 145 15.79 15.45 0.53
N TRP A 146 16.63 14.61 -0.09
CA TRP A 146 16.18 13.63 -1.06
C TRP A 146 15.26 12.56 -0.46
N ILE A 147 15.55 12.05 0.74
CA ILE A 147 14.68 11.12 1.46
C ILE A 147 13.28 11.71 1.64
N LEU A 148 13.20 12.99 2.05
CA LEU A 148 11.91 13.66 2.24
C LEU A 148 11.16 13.84 0.91
N LEU A 149 11.86 14.25 -0.15
CA LEU A 149 11.28 14.41 -1.49
C LEU A 149 10.76 13.08 -2.05
N ALA A 150 11.56 12.02 -1.95
CA ALA A 150 11.20 10.72 -2.50
C ALA A 150 10.08 10.05 -1.70
N GLY A 151 10.07 10.22 -0.37
CA GLY A 151 9.13 9.58 0.54
C GLY A 151 7.78 10.28 0.66
N PHE A 152 7.77 11.62 0.64
CA PHE A 152 6.60 12.39 1.09
C PHE A 152 6.04 13.31 0.01
N ALA A 153 6.72 14.41 -0.29
CA ALA A 153 6.16 15.46 -1.15
C ALA A 153 7.24 16.35 -1.77
N PRO A 154 6.91 17.04 -2.89
CA PRO A 154 7.73 18.13 -3.39
C PRO A 154 7.98 19.21 -2.33
N LEU A 155 9.18 19.79 -2.35
CA LEU A 155 9.58 20.82 -1.38
C LEU A 155 9.86 22.15 -2.06
N GLY A 156 9.36 23.22 -1.46
CA GLY A 156 9.73 24.59 -1.77
C GLY A 156 11.00 25.01 -1.03
N LEU A 157 11.57 26.14 -1.45
CA LEU A 157 12.79 26.70 -0.87
C LEU A 157 12.64 27.01 0.63
N ASP A 158 11.50 27.58 1.04
CA ASP A 158 11.25 27.93 2.44
C ASP A 158 11.10 26.68 3.31
N GLN A 159 10.49 25.63 2.77
CA GLN A 159 10.36 24.33 3.45
C GLN A 159 11.74 23.69 3.64
N MET A 160 12.62 23.76 2.64
CA MET A 160 14.00 23.26 2.78
C MET A 160 14.79 24.05 3.84
N THR A 161 14.60 25.36 3.89
CA THR A 161 15.25 26.25 4.85
C THR A 161 14.80 25.91 6.27
N SER A 162 13.49 25.83 6.49
CA SER A 162 12.88 25.58 7.80
C SER A 162 13.11 24.14 8.30
N ALA A 163 12.92 23.13 7.44
CA ALA A 163 12.97 21.73 7.86
C ALA A 163 14.40 21.19 8.09
N PHE A 164 15.40 21.77 7.43
CA PHE A 164 16.78 21.27 7.47
C PHE A 164 17.82 22.28 7.95
N GLY A 165 17.40 23.50 8.32
CA GLY A 165 18.30 24.56 8.78
C GLY A 165 19.30 25.00 7.72
N ILE A 166 18.94 24.91 6.44
CA ILE A 166 19.82 25.22 5.31
C ILE A 166 19.65 26.69 4.95
N SER A 167 20.75 27.42 4.73
CA SER A 167 20.67 28.80 4.23
C SER A 167 20.01 28.86 2.84
N ARG A 168 19.45 30.02 2.47
CA ARG A 168 18.86 30.21 1.12
C ARG A 168 19.84 29.90 -0.01
N ARG A 169 21.13 30.19 0.14
CA ARG A 169 22.16 29.80 -0.84
C ARG A 169 22.39 28.29 -0.85
N GLY A 170 22.39 27.66 0.33
CA GLY A 170 22.53 26.22 0.48
C GLY A 170 21.37 25.44 -0.13
N THR A 171 20.14 25.97 -0.10
CA THR A 171 18.98 25.30 -0.71
C THR A 171 19.09 25.26 -2.24
N TYR A 172 19.60 26.32 -2.88
CA TYR A 172 19.92 26.30 -4.31
C TYR A 172 21.02 25.29 -4.62
N ALA A 173 22.14 25.31 -3.88
CA ALA A 173 23.25 24.38 -4.09
C ALA A 173 22.81 22.91 -3.94
N ILE A 174 21.97 22.60 -2.95
CA ILE A 174 21.41 21.25 -2.78
C ILE A 174 20.43 20.91 -3.91
N GLY A 175 19.58 21.86 -4.30
CA GLY A 175 18.69 21.68 -5.45
C GLY A 175 19.45 21.37 -6.74
N ASP A 176 20.52 22.12 -7.02
CA ASP A 176 21.38 21.91 -8.19
C ASP A 176 22.09 20.57 -8.12
N ALA A 177 22.64 20.19 -6.97
CA ALA A 177 23.28 18.91 -6.79
C ALA A 177 22.31 17.74 -7.04
N LEU A 178 21.09 17.82 -6.51
CA LEU A 178 20.06 16.78 -6.71
C LEU A 178 19.55 16.73 -8.16
N VAL A 179 19.44 17.88 -8.83
CA VAL A 179 19.07 17.93 -10.26
C VAL A 179 20.19 17.38 -11.14
N THR A 180 21.43 17.75 -10.87
CA THR A 180 22.62 17.27 -11.59
C THR A 180 22.79 15.76 -11.44
N ALA A 181 22.52 15.24 -10.24
CA ALA A 181 22.53 13.81 -9.96
C ALA A 181 21.32 13.05 -10.54
N GLY A 182 20.41 13.72 -11.26
CA GLY A 182 19.20 13.09 -11.82
C GLY A 182 18.19 12.60 -10.78
N LEU A 183 18.36 13.01 -9.52
CA LEU A 183 17.54 12.57 -8.38
C LEU A 183 16.28 13.42 -8.18
N ALA A 184 16.27 14.62 -8.73
CA ALA A 184 15.16 15.56 -8.63
C ALA A 184 15.05 16.43 -9.89
N ARG A 185 13.90 17.06 -10.06
CA ARG A 185 13.69 18.13 -11.04
C ARG A 185 12.99 19.31 -10.40
N ARG A 186 13.13 20.49 -11.03
CA ARG A 186 12.35 21.67 -10.67
C ARG A 186 11.03 21.66 -11.42
N ALA A 187 9.93 21.93 -10.72
CA ALA A 187 8.60 22.02 -11.28
C ALA A 187 7.90 23.30 -10.81
N SER A 188 7.16 23.95 -11.71
CA SER A 188 6.25 25.03 -11.32
C SER A 188 4.86 24.43 -11.06
N ILE A 189 4.40 24.50 -9.80
CA ILE A 189 3.07 24.02 -9.41
C ILE A 189 2.34 25.21 -8.79
N LYS A 190 1.24 25.64 -9.42
CA LYS A 190 0.44 26.81 -8.99
C LYS A 190 1.29 28.07 -8.77
N GLY A 191 2.22 28.35 -9.68
CA GLY A 191 3.11 29.52 -9.63
C GLY A 191 4.28 29.41 -8.63
N LYS A 192 4.42 28.28 -7.92
CA LYS A 192 5.54 28.05 -7.00
C LYS A 192 6.55 27.07 -7.59
N VAL A 193 7.83 27.43 -7.52
CA VAL A 193 8.93 26.54 -7.91
C VAL A 193 9.19 25.56 -6.77
N LEU A 194 8.98 24.28 -7.05
CA LEU A 194 9.18 23.17 -6.13
C LEU A 194 10.23 22.23 -6.68
N LEU A 195 11.01 21.64 -5.79
CA LEU A 195 11.87 20.50 -6.09
C LEU A 195 11.02 19.24 -5.96
N VAL A 196 11.03 18.39 -6.97
CA VAL A 196 10.25 17.15 -7.05
C VAL A 196 11.23 16.00 -7.22
N ALA A 197 11.10 14.93 -6.42
CA ALA A 197 11.91 13.73 -6.63
C ALA A 197 11.62 13.14 -8.01
N GLU A 198 12.68 12.79 -8.73
CA GLU A 198 12.53 11.96 -9.91
C GLU A 198 12.33 10.51 -9.47
N ALA A 199 11.37 9.84 -10.11
CA ALA A 199 11.33 8.40 -10.01
C ALA A 199 12.59 7.88 -10.72
N PRO A 200 13.26 6.84 -10.21
CA PRO A 200 14.27 6.15 -11.01
C PRO A 200 13.60 5.82 -12.34
N ARG A 201 14.06 6.44 -13.44
CA ARG A 201 13.67 5.96 -14.75
C ARG A 201 14.06 4.50 -14.73
N ARG A 202 13.12 3.62 -15.07
CA ARG A 202 13.46 2.26 -15.46
C ARG A 202 14.23 2.38 -16.78
N ASP A 203 15.44 2.95 -16.76
CA ASP A 203 16.32 2.87 -17.90
C ASP A 203 16.70 1.39 -18.02
N ARG A 204 16.00 0.73 -18.94
CA ARG A 204 16.41 -0.49 -19.64
C ARG A 204 16.72 -1.72 -18.77
N LEU A 205 15.81 -2.09 -17.88
CA LEU A 205 15.63 -3.50 -17.51
C LEU A 205 14.21 -3.94 -17.86
N SER A 206 13.97 -3.90 -19.16
CA SER A 206 13.06 -4.74 -19.95
C SER A 206 13.15 -4.11 -21.34
N ALA A 207 14.00 -4.67 -22.21
CA ALA A 207 13.49 -4.82 -23.57
C ALA A 207 12.09 -5.43 -23.40
N PRO A 208 11.06 -4.96 -24.12
CA PRO A 208 9.82 -5.71 -24.10
C PRO A 208 10.19 -7.17 -24.34
N LEU A 209 9.59 -8.09 -23.59
CA LEU A 209 9.46 -9.45 -24.05
C LEU A 209 8.56 -9.43 -25.31
N ASP A 210 8.97 -8.69 -26.34
CA ASP A 210 8.54 -8.82 -27.74
C ASP A 210 9.27 -10.01 -28.39
N HIS A 211 9.91 -10.85 -27.57
CA HIS A 211 10.05 -12.27 -27.84
C HIS A 211 9.21 -13.02 -26.80
N ALA A 212 7.90 -12.76 -26.78
CA ALA A 212 7.01 -13.91 -26.86
C ALA A 212 7.50 -14.64 -28.13
N LEU A 213 8.28 -15.70 -27.95
CA LEU A 213 8.57 -16.64 -29.03
C LEU A 213 7.22 -16.92 -29.65
N ALA A 214 6.98 -16.36 -30.84
CA ALA A 214 5.82 -16.72 -31.63
C ALA A 214 5.88 -18.24 -31.67
N LEU A 215 4.91 -18.89 -31.04
CA LEU A 215 4.86 -20.35 -31.00
C LEU A 215 5.06 -20.80 -32.45
N PRO A 216 6.09 -21.61 -32.75
CA PRO A 216 6.36 -22.00 -34.12
C PRO A 216 5.05 -22.56 -34.69
N HIS A 217 4.71 -22.19 -35.93
CA HIS A 217 3.43 -22.53 -36.58
C HIS A 217 2.90 -23.96 -36.28
N PRO A 218 3.74 -25.02 -36.20
CA PRO A 218 3.29 -26.35 -35.80
C PRO A 218 2.61 -26.41 -34.43
N ALA A 219 3.12 -25.69 -33.43
CA ALA A 219 2.58 -25.68 -32.06
C ALA A 219 1.24 -24.93 -31.96
N LEU A 220 1.02 -23.92 -32.80
CA LEU A 220 -0.29 -23.26 -32.92
C LEU A 220 -1.31 -24.18 -33.59
N THR A 221 -0.88 -24.94 -34.59
CA THR A 221 -1.74 -25.90 -35.30
C THR A 221 -2.15 -27.05 -34.39
N GLU A 222 -1.23 -27.54 -33.54
CA GLU A 222 -1.49 -28.58 -32.55
C GLU A 222 -2.44 -28.07 -31.45
N PHE A 223 -2.27 -26.83 -31.00
CA PHE A 223 -3.18 -26.19 -30.04
C PHE A 223 -4.60 -26.05 -30.61
N ASP A 224 -4.75 -25.56 -31.85
CA ASP A 224 -6.05 -25.43 -32.50
C ASP A 224 -6.73 -26.78 -32.72
N ALA A 225 -5.97 -27.83 -33.05
CA ALA A 225 -6.48 -29.19 -33.16
C ALA A 225 -6.97 -29.74 -31.80
N ALA A 226 -6.22 -29.51 -30.73
CA ALA A 226 -6.61 -29.91 -29.37
C ALA A 226 -7.87 -29.16 -28.89
N MET A 227 -7.98 -27.86 -29.18
CA MET A 227 -9.18 -27.08 -28.88
C MET A 227 -10.42 -27.59 -29.64
N GLY A 228 -10.27 -27.94 -30.92
CA GLY A 228 -11.35 -28.52 -31.71
C GLY A 228 -11.80 -29.91 -31.20
N GLU A 229 -10.90 -30.67 -30.58
CA GLU A 229 -11.21 -31.96 -29.97
C GLU A 229 -11.99 -31.80 -28.66
N ILE A 230 -11.65 -30.80 -27.85
CA ILE A 230 -12.41 -30.41 -26.65
C ILE A 230 -13.82 -29.96 -27.03
N ASP A 231 -13.97 -29.12 -28.05
CA ASP A 231 -15.28 -28.66 -28.52
C ASP A 231 -16.15 -29.83 -29.01
N ARG A 232 -15.55 -30.83 -29.69
CA ARG A 232 -16.26 -32.06 -30.09
C ARG A 232 -16.70 -32.91 -28.90
N LEU A 233 -15.86 -33.02 -27.87
CA LEU A 233 -16.21 -33.74 -26.63
C LEU A 233 -17.35 -33.05 -25.88
N LEU A 234 -17.33 -31.72 -25.82
CA LEU A 234 -18.40 -30.92 -25.20
C LEU A 234 -19.71 -30.95 -26.01
N ALA A 235 -19.63 -30.93 -27.33
CA ALA A 235 -20.78 -31.08 -28.22
C ALA A 235 -21.36 -32.52 -28.21
N GLY A 236 -20.50 -33.53 -28.06
CA GLY A 236 -20.93 -34.93 -27.90
C GLY A 236 -21.55 -35.23 -26.52
N SER A 237 -21.09 -34.54 -25.46
CA SER A 237 -21.62 -34.67 -24.10
C SER A 237 -22.99 -34.00 -23.90
N SER A 238 -23.42 -33.15 -24.82
CA SER A 238 -24.73 -32.47 -24.78
C SER A 238 -25.83 -33.23 -25.53
N GLY A 239 -25.52 -34.42 -26.04
CA GLY A 239 -26.44 -35.34 -26.71
C GLY A 239 -26.45 -36.73 -26.09
N HIS A 240 -26.93 -36.85 -24.85
CA HIS A 240 -27.45 -38.10 -24.30
C HIS A 240 -28.76 -37.80 -23.56
N PRO A 241 -29.92 -38.36 -24.00
CA PRO A 241 -31.14 -38.38 -23.19
C PRO A 241 -31.00 -39.27 -21.96
#